data_AF-A0A5M3N7P9-F1
#
_entry.id   AF-A0A5M3N7P9-F1
#
_cell.length_a   1.000
_cell.length_b   1.000
_cell.length_c   1.000
_cell.angle_alpha   90.00
_cell.angle_beta   90.00
_cell.angle_gamma   90.00
#
_symmetry.space_group_name_H-M   'P 1'
#
loop_
_entity.id
_entity.type
_entity.pdbx_description
1 polymer ?
#
loop_
_entity_poly.entity_id
_entity_poly.type
_entity_poly.pdbx_seq_one_letter_code
_entity_poly.pdbx_strand_id
1 'polypeptide(L)'
;PPMTSPTSYRTIDGSPTAAQDPAHTSKSKCTPSPTKSMALSATWTTCPYVTRDGKTNPDVRTLRGPTAINDASQSILYNAIAYALTRQTYYSQSVASFLDTFFLDSDTKMNPNLNFGQVVRGPDASGQEGTFTGILDLRGVVKIVNAVLILRGTGSSDWTYDRDQGLLQWSKTYASWLGSAPVATKAASRPNNHGTFFYSQFVSVQILQGDLSGARTSLDYYFTHQFKDQIAKSGEQPFEAVRTRPYHYRCFNLEAMITNAKLGDQLGVNYWTTKSKYGTTIQDALDYTMKLNPKTEKIDDIFPHVASVAAAYGDPGGKYEAFLRQHDASYQSQPFWYYDQTAALPNSPAAQSSASHRRQAPGACSEGTDEADFSCPEIFSVEPQVEIADGIFVTCDDLKPLYEL
;
A
#
# COMPACT_ATOMS: atom_id res chain seq x y z
N PRO A 1 -15.58 -45.97 2.04
CA PRO A 1 -14.17 -46.41 1.85
C PRO A 1 -13.28 -45.21 1.51
N PRO A 2 -12.57 -44.64 2.50
CA PRO A 2 -11.76 -43.45 2.26
C PRO A 2 -10.44 -43.85 1.60
N MET A 3 -10.13 -43.22 0.46
CA MET A 3 -8.82 -43.32 -0.19
C MET A 3 -7.83 -42.42 0.56
N THR A 4 -6.97 -43.04 1.35
CA THR A 4 -5.79 -42.42 1.95
C THR A 4 -4.70 -42.29 0.88
N SER A 5 -4.39 -41.07 0.44
CA SER A 5 -3.12 -40.76 -0.24
C SER A 5 -2.11 -40.29 0.81
N PRO A 6 -0.88 -40.84 0.85
CA PRO A 6 0.14 -40.39 1.78
C PRO A 6 0.84 -39.14 1.23
N THR A 7 0.65 -37.99 1.88
CA THR A 7 1.47 -36.80 1.67
C THR A 7 2.83 -37.04 2.34
N SER A 8 3.89 -37.18 1.55
CA SER A 8 5.25 -37.21 2.06
C SER A 8 5.69 -35.78 2.40
N TYR A 9 5.83 -35.51 3.70
CA TYR A 9 6.52 -34.32 4.18
C TYR A 9 8.02 -34.51 3.92
N ARG A 10 8.59 -33.73 2.99
CA ARG A 10 10.04 -33.52 2.96
C ARG A 10 10.38 -32.49 4.03
N THR A 11 10.88 -32.96 5.17
CA THR A 11 11.74 -32.16 6.03
C THR A 11 12.98 -31.77 5.23
N ILE A 12 13.21 -30.46 5.08
CA ILE A 12 14.50 -29.95 4.59
C ILE A 12 15.32 -29.67 5.84
N ASP A 13 16.32 -30.51 6.10
CA ASP A 13 17.35 -30.24 7.11
C ASP A 13 18.07 -28.93 6.77
N GLY A 14 17.75 -27.87 7.53
CA GLY A 14 18.46 -26.61 7.50
C GLY A 14 19.77 -26.73 8.27
N SER A 15 20.78 -27.37 7.67
CA SER A 15 22.16 -27.19 8.14
C SER A 15 22.68 -25.82 7.66
N PRO A 16 23.16 -24.93 8.54
CA PRO A 16 23.79 -23.68 8.11
C PRO A 16 25.03 -24.02 7.30
N THR A 17 25.01 -23.70 6.00
CA THR A 17 26.19 -23.86 5.15
C THR A 17 27.22 -22.84 5.62
N ALA A 18 28.41 -23.31 5.99
CA ALA A 18 29.52 -22.45 6.37
C ALA A 18 29.80 -21.42 5.26
N ALA A 19 30.08 -20.18 5.66
CA ALA A 19 30.48 -19.12 4.75
C ALA A 19 31.67 -19.60 3.91
N GLN A 20 31.48 -19.74 2.59
CA GLN A 20 32.56 -20.04 1.68
C GLN A 20 33.45 -18.81 1.53
N ASP A 21 34.77 -19.03 1.61
CA ASP A 21 35.77 -17.99 1.41
C ASP A 21 35.55 -17.24 0.08
N PRO A 22 35.83 -15.92 0.04
CA PRO A 22 35.62 -15.13 -1.15
C PRO A 22 36.51 -15.63 -2.29
N ALA A 23 35.88 -16.02 -3.39
CA ALA A 23 36.58 -16.40 -4.61
C ALA A 23 37.43 -15.22 -5.12
N HIS A 24 38.75 -15.39 -5.12
CA HIS A 24 39.67 -14.46 -5.78
C HIS A 24 39.39 -14.43 -7.28
N THR A 25 38.66 -13.41 -7.73
CA THR A 25 38.45 -13.16 -9.17
C THR A 25 39.36 -12.03 -9.61
N SER A 26 40.31 -12.36 -10.48
CA SER A 26 41.13 -11.35 -11.16
C SER A 26 40.29 -10.65 -12.23
N LYS A 27 40.23 -9.32 -12.13
CA LYS A 27 39.60 -8.32 -13.04
C LYS A 27 38.14 -7.98 -12.73
N SER A 28 38.01 -6.88 -11.99
CA SER A 28 36.78 -6.10 -11.74
C SER A 28 36.23 -5.47 -13.01
N LYS A 29 35.18 -6.07 -13.57
CA LYS A 29 34.18 -5.31 -14.33
C LYS A 29 32.82 -5.76 -13.84
N CYS A 30 32.14 -4.87 -13.13
CA CYS A 30 30.75 -5.08 -12.79
C CYS A 30 29.97 -5.35 -14.06
N THR A 31 29.36 -6.53 -14.13
CA THR A 31 28.47 -6.87 -15.23
C THR A 31 27.22 -6.01 -15.08
N PRO A 32 26.87 -5.17 -16.06
CA PRO A 32 25.67 -4.37 -15.99
C PRO A 32 24.45 -5.28 -15.84
N SER A 33 23.60 -5.01 -14.85
CA SER A 33 22.24 -5.57 -14.83
C SER A 33 21.50 -5.14 -16.11
N PRO A 34 20.74 -6.05 -16.76
CA PRO A 34 20.31 -7.35 -16.25
C PRO A 34 21.28 -8.50 -16.56
N THR A 35 21.79 -9.16 -15.51
CA THR A 35 22.37 -10.51 -15.59
C THR A 35 21.29 -11.54 -15.25
N LYS A 36 21.34 -12.75 -15.85
CA LYS A 36 20.40 -13.84 -15.52
C LYS A 36 20.62 -14.42 -14.11
N SER A 37 21.83 -14.30 -13.57
CA SER A 37 22.19 -14.59 -12.18
C SER A 37 23.57 -13.99 -11.84
N MET A 38 23.75 -13.56 -10.59
CA MET A 38 25.06 -13.29 -9.97
C MET A 38 25.22 -14.17 -8.73
N ALA A 39 26.44 -14.62 -8.44
CA ALA A 39 26.71 -15.29 -7.17
C ALA A 39 26.49 -14.31 -6.00
N LEU A 40 25.84 -14.78 -4.92
CA LEU A 40 25.45 -13.93 -3.78
C LEU A 40 26.65 -13.15 -3.22
N SER A 41 27.82 -13.78 -3.09
CA SER A 41 29.04 -13.14 -2.60
C SER A 41 29.53 -11.98 -3.50
N ALA A 42 29.38 -12.09 -4.82
CA ALA A 42 29.78 -11.04 -5.75
C ALA A 42 28.83 -9.83 -5.71
N THR A 43 27.54 -10.06 -5.39
CA THR A 43 26.54 -8.99 -5.24
C THR A 43 26.86 -8.04 -4.09
N TRP A 44 27.52 -8.54 -3.04
CA TRP A 44 27.82 -7.77 -1.82
C TRP A 44 29.22 -7.16 -1.76
N THR A 45 30.14 -7.54 -2.65
CA THR A 45 31.56 -7.24 -2.46
C THR A 45 32.21 -6.46 -3.59
N THR A 46 31.61 -6.45 -4.78
CA THR A 46 32.30 -5.94 -5.98
C THR A 46 31.55 -4.81 -6.69
N CYS A 47 30.21 -4.77 -6.63
CA CYS A 47 29.43 -3.92 -7.52
C CYS A 47 28.47 -2.96 -6.79
N PRO A 48 28.74 -1.64 -6.86
CA PRO A 48 27.78 -0.63 -6.43
C PRO A 48 26.52 -0.67 -7.28
N TYR A 49 25.37 -0.63 -6.63
CA TYR A 49 24.09 -0.46 -7.30
C TYR A 49 23.84 1.01 -7.63
N VAL A 50 23.09 1.26 -8.71
CA VAL A 50 22.70 2.61 -9.12
C VAL A 50 21.22 2.58 -9.44
N THR A 51 20.46 3.53 -8.88
CA THR A 51 19.03 3.62 -9.12
C THR A 51 18.75 3.91 -10.59
N ARG A 52 17.87 3.09 -11.17
CA ARG A 52 17.26 3.30 -12.49
C ARG A 52 15.77 3.21 -12.32
N ASP A 53 15.13 4.35 -12.13
CA ASP A 53 13.70 4.41 -11.84
C ASP A 53 12.89 3.63 -12.89
N GLY A 54 11.85 2.93 -12.42
CA GLY A 54 10.99 2.08 -13.25
C GLY A 54 11.63 0.81 -13.82
N LYS A 55 12.93 0.54 -13.57
CA LYS A 55 13.64 -0.64 -14.09
C LYS A 55 13.99 -1.63 -12.99
N THR A 56 13.14 -2.65 -12.81
CA THR A 56 13.36 -3.71 -11.82
C THR A 56 14.62 -4.52 -12.15
N ASN A 57 15.57 -4.57 -11.20
CA ASN A 57 16.72 -5.47 -11.28
C ASN A 57 16.25 -6.93 -11.03
N PRO A 58 16.48 -7.90 -11.95
CA PRO A 58 16.09 -9.29 -11.75
C PRO A 58 16.64 -9.97 -10.48
N ASP A 59 17.70 -9.44 -9.88
CA ASP A 59 18.28 -9.97 -8.63
C ASP A 59 17.25 -10.10 -7.49
N VAL A 60 16.22 -9.24 -7.49
CA VAL A 60 15.12 -9.30 -6.51
C VAL A 60 14.30 -10.60 -6.61
N ARG A 61 14.30 -11.28 -7.76
CA ARG A 61 13.49 -12.50 -7.98
C ARG A 61 13.94 -13.69 -7.14
N THR A 62 15.15 -13.63 -6.60
CA THR A 62 15.68 -14.66 -5.69
C THR A 62 15.25 -14.43 -4.23
N LEU A 63 14.74 -13.25 -3.91
CA LEU A 63 14.24 -12.94 -2.57
C LEU A 63 12.84 -13.54 -2.40
N ARG A 64 12.67 -14.32 -1.33
CA ARG A 64 11.38 -14.95 -1.01
C ARG A 64 10.43 -14.03 -0.25
N GLY A 65 10.98 -13.14 0.59
CA GLY A 65 10.21 -12.28 1.50
C GLY A 65 9.09 -11.49 0.82
N PRO A 66 9.38 -10.65 -0.21
CA PRO A 66 8.36 -9.83 -0.86
C PRO A 66 7.21 -10.65 -1.48
N THR A 67 7.51 -11.75 -2.17
CA THR A 67 6.45 -12.62 -2.72
C THR A 67 5.66 -13.30 -1.60
N ALA A 68 6.35 -13.82 -0.59
CA ALA A 68 5.75 -14.52 0.53
C ALA A 68 4.73 -13.66 1.30
N ILE A 69 5.07 -12.41 1.63
CA ILE A 69 4.14 -11.53 2.37
C ILE A 69 2.96 -11.06 1.50
N ASN A 70 3.18 -10.83 0.21
CA ASN A 70 2.10 -10.50 -0.72
C ASN A 70 1.11 -11.67 -0.83
N ASP A 71 1.60 -12.89 -1.06
CA ASP A 71 0.79 -14.10 -1.18
C ASP A 71 0.07 -14.43 0.14
N ALA A 72 0.76 -14.29 1.28
CA ALA A 72 0.18 -14.51 2.59
C ALA A 72 -0.94 -13.52 2.89
N SER A 73 -0.72 -12.21 2.69
CA SER A 73 -1.74 -11.19 2.94
C SER A 73 -2.99 -11.39 2.08
N GLN A 74 -2.82 -11.82 0.83
CA GLN A 74 -3.92 -12.10 -0.08
C GLN A 74 -4.67 -13.37 0.33
N SER A 75 -3.95 -14.43 0.66
CA SER A 75 -4.52 -15.71 1.10
C SER A 75 -5.28 -15.54 2.41
N ILE A 76 -4.72 -14.84 3.38
CA ILE A 76 -5.35 -14.52 4.67
C ILE A 76 -6.69 -13.81 4.45
N LEU A 77 -6.73 -12.75 3.63
CA LEU A 77 -7.97 -12.00 3.39
C LEU A 77 -9.03 -12.83 2.66
N TYR A 78 -8.67 -13.49 1.56
CA TYR A 78 -9.64 -14.24 0.77
C TYR A 78 -10.19 -15.45 1.51
N ASN A 79 -9.37 -16.16 2.29
CA ASN A 79 -9.86 -17.24 3.15
C ASN A 79 -10.78 -16.69 4.26
N ALA A 80 -10.47 -15.54 4.87
CA ALA A 80 -11.35 -14.94 5.86
C ALA A 80 -12.72 -14.53 5.27
N ILE A 81 -12.73 -13.93 4.08
CA ILE A 81 -13.98 -13.59 3.37
C ILE A 81 -14.76 -14.86 3.03
N ALA A 82 -14.10 -15.89 2.47
CA ALA A 82 -14.73 -17.15 2.14
C ALA A 82 -15.31 -17.85 3.38
N TYR A 83 -14.61 -17.81 4.52
CA TYR A 83 -15.12 -18.29 5.80
C TYR A 83 -16.37 -17.50 6.23
N ALA A 84 -16.34 -16.16 6.18
CA ALA A 84 -17.47 -15.34 6.59
C ALA A 84 -18.74 -15.64 5.78
N LEU A 85 -18.58 -15.89 4.48
CA LEU A 85 -19.68 -16.19 3.56
C LEU A 85 -20.20 -17.62 3.67
N THR A 86 -19.30 -18.60 3.76
CA THR A 86 -19.66 -20.03 3.65
C THR A 86 -19.76 -20.73 4.99
N ARG A 87 -19.11 -20.19 6.02
CA ARG A 87 -18.91 -20.79 7.35
C ARG A 87 -18.19 -22.14 7.34
N GLN A 88 -17.50 -22.47 6.25
CA GLN A 88 -16.73 -23.71 6.14
C GLN A 88 -15.37 -23.54 6.83
N THR A 89 -15.09 -24.37 7.83
CA THR A 89 -13.96 -24.19 8.77
C THR A 89 -12.59 -24.37 8.14
N TYR A 90 -12.44 -25.09 7.02
CA TYR A 90 -11.12 -25.20 6.37
C TYR A 90 -10.58 -23.85 5.91
N TYR A 91 -11.45 -22.86 5.63
CA TYR A 91 -11.05 -21.50 5.31
C TYR A 91 -10.47 -20.79 6.53
N SER A 92 -11.16 -20.83 7.69
CA SER A 92 -10.66 -20.23 8.92
C SER A 92 -9.40 -20.92 9.46
N GLN A 93 -9.30 -22.25 9.31
CA GLN A 93 -8.08 -23.01 9.60
C GLN A 93 -6.92 -22.60 8.69
N SER A 94 -7.18 -22.32 7.41
CA SER A 94 -6.17 -21.81 6.49
C SER A 94 -5.68 -20.43 6.92
N VAL A 95 -6.58 -19.53 7.33
CA VAL A 95 -6.19 -18.22 7.90
C VAL A 95 -5.33 -18.40 9.15
N ALA A 96 -5.75 -19.25 10.09
CA ALA A 96 -5.00 -19.54 11.30
C ALA A 96 -3.58 -20.06 10.97
N SER A 97 -3.44 -21.00 10.03
CA SER A 97 -2.14 -21.53 9.61
C SER A 97 -1.23 -20.44 9.05
N PHE A 98 -1.72 -19.56 8.17
CA PHE A 98 -0.89 -18.48 7.64
C PHE A 98 -0.46 -17.49 8.72
N LEU A 99 -1.36 -17.14 9.65
CA LEU A 99 -1.06 -16.22 10.75
C LEU A 99 -0.06 -16.82 11.73
N ASP A 100 -0.22 -18.11 12.05
CA ASP A 100 0.69 -18.84 12.92
C ASP A 100 2.09 -18.84 12.30
N THR A 101 2.24 -19.25 11.04
CA THR A 101 3.54 -19.30 10.35
C THR A 101 4.19 -17.92 10.15
N PHE A 102 3.45 -16.91 9.72
CA PHE A 102 4.08 -15.62 9.40
C PHE A 102 4.32 -14.72 10.60
N PHE A 103 3.58 -14.87 11.71
CA PHE A 103 3.58 -13.87 12.78
C PHE A 103 3.78 -14.42 14.20
N LEU A 104 3.47 -15.69 14.46
CA LEU A 104 3.33 -16.18 15.84
C LEU A 104 4.32 -17.29 16.18
N ASP A 105 4.52 -18.24 15.28
CA ASP A 105 5.42 -19.37 15.47
C ASP A 105 6.88 -18.88 15.58
N SER A 106 7.57 -19.27 16.65
CA SER A 106 8.92 -18.82 16.93
C SER A 106 9.93 -19.18 15.86
N ASP A 107 9.70 -20.28 15.14
CA ASP A 107 10.66 -20.82 14.18
C ASP A 107 10.53 -20.13 12.81
N THR A 108 9.38 -19.50 12.54
CA THR A 108 9.04 -18.98 11.21
C THR A 108 8.57 -17.52 11.17
N LYS A 109 8.20 -16.93 12.31
CA LYS A 109 7.63 -15.58 12.35
C LYS A 109 8.57 -14.54 11.73
N MET A 110 7.96 -13.61 11.01
CA MET A 110 8.59 -12.34 10.64
C MET A 110 8.75 -11.50 11.91
N ASN A 111 9.95 -10.97 12.14
CA ASN A 111 10.15 -9.98 13.20
C ASN A 111 9.34 -8.70 12.89
N PRO A 112 8.73 -8.04 13.89
CA PRO A 112 7.84 -6.89 13.70
C PRO A 112 8.59 -5.60 13.34
N ASN A 113 9.37 -5.61 12.27
CA ASN A 113 10.09 -4.46 11.70
C ASN A 113 10.45 -4.71 10.22
N LEU A 114 10.85 -3.65 9.53
CA LEU A 114 11.40 -3.70 8.16
C LEU A 114 12.81 -3.12 8.13
N ASN A 115 13.65 -3.43 9.13
CA ASN A 115 15.03 -2.93 9.21
C ASN A 115 15.86 -3.26 7.97
N PHE A 116 15.47 -4.30 7.22
CA PHE A 116 16.13 -4.77 5.99
C PHE A 116 15.19 -4.73 4.77
N GLY A 117 14.13 -3.92 4.82
CA GLY A 117 13.23 -3.73 3.69
C GLY A 117 13.93 -2.99 2.55
N GLN A 118 13.83 -3.50 1.33
CA GLN A 118 14.43 -2.90 0.12
C GLN A 118 15.88 -2.41 0.28
N VAL A 119 16.73 -3.25 0.87
CA VAL A 119 18.19 -3.04 0.95
C VAL A 119 18.77 -2.82 -0.45
N VAL A 120 19.59 -1.78 -0.60
CA VAL A 120 20.37 -1.51 -1.81
C VAL A 120 21.71 -2.22 -1.69
N ARG A 121 21.89 -3.31 -2.43
CA ARG A 121 23.12 -4.11 -2.32
C ARG A 121 24.33 -3.36 -2.87
N GLY A 122 25.50 -3.62 -2.29
CA GLY A 122 26.75 -3.00 -2.72
C GLY A 122 27.89 -3.30 -1.76
N PRO A 123 29.14 -2.96 -2.13
CA PRO A 123 30.32 -3.15 -1.29
C PRO A 123 30.42 -2.16 -0.11
N ASP A 124 29.59 -1.12 -0.07
CA ASP A 124 29.59 -0.12 0.98
C ASP A 124 28.71 -0.54 2.17
N ALA A 125 28.99 0.03 3.34
CA ALA A 125 28.26 -0.27 4.57
C ALA A 125 26.77 0.11 4.50
N SER A 126 26.40 1.03 3.58
CA SER A 126 25.00 1.41 3.34
C SER A 126 24.16 0.24 2.84
N GLY A 127 24.77 -0.75 2.19
CA GLY A 127 24.08 -1.94 1.71
C GLY A 127 23.73 -2.97 2.79
N GLN A 128 23.95 -2.70 4.07
CA GLN A 128 23.63 -3.65 5.14
C GLN A 128 22.29 -3.35 5.81
N GLU A 129 21.70 -2.17 5.59
CA GLU A 129 20.43 -1.74 6.16
C GLU A 129 19.38 -1.48 5.06
N GLY A 130 18.12 -1.57 5.44
CA GLY A 130 16.99 -1.27 4.57
C GLY A 130 16.82 0.22 4.32
N THR A 131 16.00 0.55 3.34
CA THR A 131 15.67 1.93 2.98
C THR A 131 14.22 2.25 3.39
N PHE A 132 13.87 3.52 3.41
CA PHE A 132 12.49 3.94 3.71
C PHE A 132 11.47 3.36 2.71
N THR A 133 11.90 3.00 1.50
CA THR A 133 11.03 2.43 0.47
C THR A 133 10.52 1.04 0.87
N GLY A 134 11.25 0.34 1.73
CA GLY A 134 10.88 -0.97 2.28
C GLY A 134 9.55 -1.00 3.03
N ILE A 135 9.05 0.14 3.51
CA ILE A 135 7.71 0.26 4.09
C ILE A 135 6.62 -0.27 3.15
N LEU A 136 6.79 -0.12 1.83
CA LEU A 136 5.81 -0.61 0.85
C LEU A 136 5.68 -2.14 0.79
N ASP A 137 6.69 -2.88 1.26
CA ASP A 137 6.70 -4.35 1.19
C ASP A 137 5.65 -4.97 2.14
N LEU A 138 5.28 -4.25 3.21
CA LEU A 138 4.29 -4.70 4.20
C LEU A 138 2.94 -3.97 4.08
N ARG A 139 2.70 -3.21 3.00
CA ARG A 139 1.41 -2.52 2.75
C ARG A 139 0.18 -3.44 2.81
N GLY A 140 0.39 -4.74 2.53
CA GLY A 140 -0.64 -5.78 2.65
C GLY A 140 -1.14 -6.04 4.09
N VAL A 141 -0.52 -5.46 5.13
CA VAL A 141 -0.97 -5.61 6.52
C VAL A 141 -2.43 -5.17 6.72
N VAL A 142 -2.92 -4.21 5.94
CA VAL A 142 -4.34 -3.80 5.96
C VAL A 142 -5.27 -4.99 5.66
N LYS A 143 -4.88 -5.86 4.73
CA LYS A 143 -5.62 -7.09 4.38
C LYS A 143 -5.65 -8.07 5.55
N ILE A 144 -4.53 -8.19 6.26
CA ILE A 144 -4.37 -9.05 7.43
C ILE A 144 -5.25 -8.57 8.58
N VAL A 145 -5.24 -7.26 8.85
CA VAL A 145 -6.11 -6.64 9.86
C VAL A 145 -7.58 -6.92 9.55
N ASN A 146 -8.02 -6.72 8.30
CA ASN A 146 -9.40 -7.02 7.89
C ASN A 146 -9.76 -8.49 8.14
N ALA A 147 -8.89 -9.43 7.79
CA ALA A 147 -9.12 -10.85 8.04
C ALA A 147 -9.27 -11.17 9.54
N VAL A 148 -8.42 -10.59 10.38
CA VAL A 148 -8.51 -10.75 11.83
C VAL A 148 -9.83 -10.19 12.37
N LEU A 149 -10.24 -9.00 11.93
CA LEU A 149 -11.51 -8.40 12.34
C LEU A 149 -12.72 -9.22 11.85
N ILE A 150 -12.66 -9.83 10.66
CA ILE A 150 -13.67 -10.77 10.18
C ILE A 150 -13.74 -11.99 11.10
N LEU A 151 -12.61 -12.62 11.44
CA LEU A 151 -12.59 -13.79 12.32
C LEU A 151 -13.11 -13.48 13.73
N ARG A 152 -12.74 -12.31 14.29
CA ARG A 152 -13.30 -11.79 15.54
C ARG A 152 -14.82 -11.62 15.45
N GLY A 153 -15.30 -10.88 14.45
CA GLY A 153 -16.73 -10.56 14.29
C GLY A 153 -17.60 -11.76 13.96
N THR A 154 -17.02 -12.79 13.33
CA THR A 154 -17.72 -14.04 13.01
C THR A 154 -17.75 -15.04 14.17
N GLY A 155 -16.95 -14.83 15.22
CA GLY A 155 -16.84 -15.75 16.35
C GLY A 155 -16.18 -17.08 15.98
N SER A 156 -15.21 -17.06 15.05
CA SER A 156 -14.56 -18.29 14.59
C SER A 156 -13.88 -19.05 15.74
N SER A 157 -14.12 -20.35 15.86
CA SER A 157 -13.43 -21.21 16.84
C SER A 157 -11.93 -21.35 16.53
N ASP A 158 -11.53 -21.15 15.28
CA ASP A 158 -10.12 -21.13 14.88
C ASP A 158 -9.44 -19.79 15.20
N TRP A 159 -10.18 -18.79 15.71
CA TRP A 159 -9.61 -17.54 16.23
C TRP A 159 -9.56 -17.59 17.76
N THR A 160 -8.50 -18.21 18.28
CA THR A 160 -8.34 -18.43 19.71
C THR A 160 -7.85 -17.16 20.42
N TYR A 161 -8.07 -17.11 21.74
CA TYR A 161 -7.56 -16.04 22.59
C TYR A 161 -6.04 -15.87 22.45
N ASP A 162 -5.28 -16.97 22.46
CA ASP A 162 -3.81 -16.93 22.37
C ASP A 162 -3.33 -16.34 21.04
N ARG A 163 -4.01 -16.68 19.93
CA ARG A 163 -3.70 -16.13 18.61
C ARG A 163 -3.98 -14.63 18.55
N ASP A 164 -5.09 -14.22 19.16
CA ASP A 164 -5.46 -12.81 19.27
C ASP A 164 -4.43 -12.02 20.07
N GLN A 165 -4.04 -12.51 21.25
CA GLN A 165 -3.02 -11.86 22.08
C GLN A 165 -1.64 -11.85 21.42
N GLY A 166 -1.27 -12.93 20.74
CA GLY A 166 -0.01 -13.03 20.00
C GLY A 166 0.09 -11.99 18.87
N LEU A 167 -0.96 -11.84 18.05
CA LEU A 167 -0.96 -10.82 17.00
C LEU A 167 -1.06 -9.41 17.58
N LEU A 168 -1.83 -9.20 18.63
CA LEU A 168 -1.86 -7.91 19.32
C LEU A 168 -0.46 -7.53 19.81
N GLN A 169 0.29 -8.46 20.39
CA GLN A 169 1.65 -8.20 20.84
C GLN A 169 2.61 -7.92 19.67
N TRP A 170 2.54 -8.70 18.59
CA TRP A 170 3.32 -8.45 17.37
C TRP A 170 3.02 -7.04 16.82
N SER A 171 1.75 -6.68 16.76
CA SER A 171 1.28 -5.41 16.24
C SER A 171 1.73 -4.22 17.09
N LYS A 172 1.77 -4.34 18.43
CA LYS A 172 2.27 -3.31 19.33
C LYS A 172 3.76 -3.05 19.11
N THR A 173 4.55 -4.11 18.95
CA THR A 173 5.98 -3.98 18.65
C THR A 173 6.18 -3.33 17.28
N TYR A 174 5.39 -3.72 16.27
CA TYR A 174 5.48 -3.14 14.92
C TYR A 174 5.05 -1.67 14.88
N ALA A 175 3.97 -1.29 15.57
CA ALA A 175 3.53 0.10 15.68
C ALA A 175 4.57 0.98 16.38
N SER A 176 5.19 0.47 17.46
CA SER A 176 6.30 1.15 18.14
C SER A 176 7.47 1.36 17.20
N TRP A 177 7.83 0.35 16.40
CA TRP A 177 8.86 0.46 15.38
C TRP A 177 8.49 1.48 14.29
N LEU A 178 7.26 1.45 13.75
CA LEU A 178 6.79 2.42 12.76
C LEU A 178 6.89 3.87 13.26
N GLY A 179 6.60 4.10 14.54
CA GLY A 179 6.62 5.43 15.15
C GLY A 179 8.01 5.96 15.54
N SER A 180 9.06 5.12 15.53
CA SER A 180 10.37 5.49 16.09
C SER A 180 11.57 5.16 15.20
N ALA A 181 11.48 4.17 14.32
CA ALA A 181 12.59 3.75 13.49
C ALA A 181 12.90 4.80 12.41
N PRO A 182 14.18 5.21 12.22
CA PRO A 182 14.54 6.24 11.25
C PRO A 182 14.05 5.97 9.82
N VAL A 183 14.09 4.71 9.37
CA VAL A 183 13.58 4.33 8.04
C VAL A 183 12.06 4.49 7.92
N ALA A 184 11.32 4.24 9.01
CA ALA A 184 9.87 4.36 9.04
C ALA A 184 9.43 5.83 9.14
N THR A 185 10.06 6.62 10.00
CA THR A 185 9.78 8.06 10.13
C THR A 185 10.18 8.83 8.87
N LYS A 186 11.24 8.41 8.17
CA LYS A 186 11.57 8.93 6.84
C LYS A 186 10.47 8.62 5.83
N ALA A 187 9.94 7.40 5.80
CA ALA A 187 8.82 7.06 4.91
C ALA A 187 7.57 7.89 5.22
N ALA A 188 7.23 8.06 6.50
CA ALA A 188 6.08 8.85 6.95
C ALA A 188 6.14 10.33 6.49
N SER A 189 7.34 10.90 6.38
CA SER A 189 7.53 12.28 5.91
C SER A 189 7.57 12.43 4.39
N ARG A 190 7.58 11.34 3.63
CA ARG A 190 7.66 11.44 2.16
C ARG A 190 6.34 11.98 1.59
N PRO A 191 6.40 12.94 0.65
CA PRO A 191 5.20 13.61 0.13
C PRO A 191 4.45 12.79 -0.92
N ASN A 192 4.94 11.61 -1.29
CA ASN A 192 4.41 10.77 -2.35
C ASN A 192 3.81 9.47 -1.77
N ASN A 193 3.56 8.48 -2.62
CA ASN A 193 2.95 7.19 -2.28
C ASN A 193 3.58 6.50 -1.06
N HIS A 194 4.88 6.69 -0.78
CA HIS A 194 5.53 6.14 0.41
C HIS A 194 4.90 6.64 1.71
N GLY A 195 4.67 7.94 1.84
CA GLY A 195 4.01 8.53 3.00
C GLY A 195 2.54 8.11 3.06
N THR A 196 1.85 8.10 1.92
CA THR A 196 0.45 7.68 1.86
C THR A 196 0.24 6.25 2.38
N PHE A 197 1.08 5.30 1.92
CA PHE A 197 1.04 3.90 2.37
C PHE A 197 1.54 3.70 3.80
N PHE A 198 2.44 4.56 4.31
CA PHE A 198 2.81 4.52 5.72
C PHE A 198 1.57 4.69 6.60
N TYR A 199 0.74 5.70 6.32
CA TYR A 199 -0.48 5.94 7.11
C TYR A 199 -1.49 4.80 6.95
N SER A 200 -1.63 4.21 5.76
CA SER A 200 -2.50 3.04 5.56
C SER A 200 -2.12 1.88 6.48
N GLN A 201 -0.82 1.61 6.59
CA GLN A 201 -0.30 0.55 7.46
C GLN A 201 -0.47 0.91 8.93
N PHE A 202 0.01 2.08 9.34
CA PHE A 202 0.02 2.50 10.74
C PHE A 202 -1.39 2.57 11.33
N VAL A 203 -2.32 3.19 10.63
CA VAL A 203 -3.73 3.33 11.04
C VAL A 203 -4.41 1.96 11.13
N SER A 204 -4.18 1.07 10.16
CA SER A 204 -4.77 -0.28 10.22
C SER A 204 -4.28 -1.07 11.44
N VAL A 205 -3.01 -0.91 11.81
CA VAL A 205 -2.42 -1.54 12.99
C VAL A 205 -2.98 -0.94 14.28
N GLN A 206 -3.19 0.38 14.35
CA GLN A 206 -3.87 1.03 15.48
C GLN A 206 -5.31 0.52 15.64
N ILE A 207 -6.04 0.35 14.54
CA ILE A 207 -7.40 -0.23 14.56
C ILE A 207 -7.38 -1.67 15.08
N LEU A 208 -6.42 -2.51 14.65
CA LEU A 208 -6.27 -3.88 15.15
C LEU A 208 -6.11 -3.92 16.67
N GLN A 209 -5.37 -2.95 17.23
CA GLN A 209 -5.11 -2.80 18.66
C GLN A 209 -6.31 -2.23 19.45
N GLY A 210 -7.35 -1.77 18.76
CA GLY A 210 -8.47 -1.06 19.38
C GLY A 210 -8.18 0.42 19.70
N ASP A 211 -7.04 0.97 19.25
CA ASP A 211 -6.69 2.38 19.39
C ASP A 211 -7.36 3.23 18.30
N LEU A 212 -8.69 3.34 18.37
CA LEU A 212 -9.48 4.07 17.37
C LEU A 212 -9.23 5.58 17.40
N SER A 213 -8.92 6.14 18.57
CA SER A 213 -8.61 7.57 18.72
C SER A 213 -7.25 7.90 18.11
N GLY A 214 -6.23 7.08 18.36
CA GLY A 214 -4.92 7.23 17.72
C GLY A 214 -5.01 7.03 16.21
N ALA A 215 -5.79 6.03 15.75
CA ALA A 215 -6.04 5.81 14.33
C ALA A 215 -6.65 7.04 13.64
N ARG A 216 -7.66 7.68 14.26
CA ARG A 216 -8.26 8.93 13.76
C ARG A 216 -7.23 10.07 13.73
N THR A 217 -6.46 10.24 14.81
CA THR A 217 -5.43 11.29 14.90
C THR A 217 -4.39 11.16 13.79
N SER A 218 -3.94 9.94 13.51
CA SER A 218 -3.00 9.65 12.42
C SER A 218 -3.57 9.99 11.04
N LEU A 219 -4.83 9.66 10.77
CA LEU A 219 -5.49 10.03 9.50
C LEU A 219 -5.73 11.54 9.40
N ASP A 220 -6.18 12.18 10.47
CA ASP A 220 -6.34 13.65 10.51
C ASP A 220 -5.03 14.33 10.14
N TYR A 221 -3.91 13.87 10.71
CA TYR A 221 -2.59 14.40 10.38
C TYR A 221 -2.28 14.24 8.87
N TYR A 222 -2.41 13.03 8.33
CA TYR A 222 -2.17 12.78 6.90
C TYR A 222 -3.01 13.70 5.99
N PHE A 223 -4.32 13.79 6.26
CA PHE A 223 -5.26 14.53 5.43
C PHE A 223 -5.13 16.06 5.56
N THR A 224 -4.61 16.56 6.69
CA THR A 224 -4.38 17.98 6.94
C THR A 224 -2.98 18.47 6.59
N HIS A 225 -2.02 17.55 6.39
CA HIS A 225 -0.63 17.88 6.05
C HIS A 225 -0.25 17.29 4.69
N GLN A 226 0.23 16.04 4.61
CA GLN A 226 0.80 15.49 3.37
C GLN A 226 -0.20 15.50 2.20
N PHE A 227 -1.46 15.12 2.44
CA PHE A 227 -2.49 15.09 1.39
C PHE A 227 -2.71 16.46 0.73
N LYS A 228 -2.51 17.57 1.46
CA LYS A 228 -2.77 18.92 0.96
C LYS A 228 -1.95 19.25 -0.29
N ASP A 229 -0.76 18.68 -0.41
CA ASP A 229 0.14 18.92 -1.54
C ASP A 229 0.12 17.81 -2.59
N GLN A 230 -0.55 16.68 -2.38
CA GLN A 230 -0.44 15.52 -3.26
C GLN A 230 -1.21 15.64 -4.57
N ILE A 231 -2.22 16.51 -4.65
CA ILE A 231 -3.11 16.64 -5.80
C ILE A 231 -3.15 18.11 -6.24
N ALA A 232 -2.74 18.37 -7.47
CA ALA A 232 -2.78 19.69 -8.10
C ALA A 232 -4.22 20.12 -8.45
N LYS A 233 -4.38 21.37 -8.92
CA LYS A 233 -5.67 21.91 -9.38
C LYS A 233 -6.28 21.09 -10.52
N SER A 234 -5.46 20.57 -11.42
CA SER A 234 -5.89 19.74 -12.55
C SER A 234 -6.36 18.32 -12.15
N GLY A 235 -6.08 17.88 -10.92
CA GLY A 235 -6.17 16.48 -10.52
C GLY A 235 -4.87 15.69 -10.75
N GLU A 236 -3.84 16.32 -11.33
CA GLU A 236 -2.50 15.71 -11.42
C GLU A 236 -1.94 15.38 -10.02
N GLN A 237 -1.07 14.38 -9.94
CA GLN A 237 -0.31 14.00 -8.76
C GLN A 237 1.19 14.26 -9.02
N PRO A 238 1.71 15.49 -8.80
CA PRO A 238 3.03 15.91 -9.28
C PRO A 238 4.20 15.01 -8.83
N PHE A 239 4.21 14.59 -7.57
CA PHE A 239 5.25 13.70 -7.03
C PHE A 239 5.27 12.31 -7.67
N GLU A 240 4.17 11.88 -8.28
CA GLU A 240 4.06 10.62 -9.03
C GLU A 240 4.29 10.82 -10.52
N ALA A 241 3.85 11.96 -11.05
CA ALA A 241 3.94 12.31 -12.46
C ALA A 241 5.38 12.53 -12.95
N VAL A 242 6.27 12.97 -12.07
CA VAL A 242 7.71 13.17 -12.36
C VAL A 242 8.47 11.84 -12.52
N ARG A 243 7.86 10.70 -12.17
CA ARG A 243 8.47 9.37 -12.21
C ARG A 243 8.54 8.82 -13.63
N THR A 244 9.41 7.84 -13.83
CA THR A 244 9.59 7.17 -15.14
C THR A 244 8.42 6.27 -15.55
N ARG A 245 7.58 5.87 -14.59
CA ARG A 245 6.35 5.07 -14.78
C ARG A 245 5.14 5.81 -14.19
N PRO A 246 4.82 7.00 -14.71
CA PRO A 246 3.95 7.93 -14.01
C PRO A 246 2.48 7.49 -14.02
N TYR A 247 2.02 6.66 -14.96
CA TYR A 247 0.66 6.11 -14.90
C TYR A 247 0.54 5.12 -13.73
N HIS A 248 1.50 4.21 -13.59
CA HIS A 248 1.57 3.27 -12.48
C HIS A 248 1.63 3.99 -11.13
N TYR A 249 2.52 4.97 -10.96
CA TYR A 249 2.68 5.67 -9.67
C TYR A 249 1.44 6.48 -9.27
N ARG A 250 0.70 7.06 -10.23
CA ARG A 250 -0.61 7.69 -9.96
C ARG A 250 -1.64 6.69 -9.44
N CYS A 251 -1.73 5.51 -10.07
CA CYS A 251 -2.62 4.44 -9.60
C CYS A 251 -2.19 3.95 -8.21
N PHE A 252 -0.89 3.74 -8.03
CA PHE A 252 -0.33 3.25 -6.78
C PHE A 252 -0.55 4.20 -5.60
N ASN A 253 -0.45 5.51 -5.81
CA ASN A 253 -0.79 6.49 -4.77
C ASN A 253 -2.32 6.59 -4.54
N LEU A 254 -3.13 6.48 -5.61
CA LEU A 254 -4.59 6.39 -5.49
C LEU A 254 -5.02 5.20 -4.62
N GLU A 255 -4.38 4.04 -4.77
CA GLU A 255 -4.61 2.86 -3.92
C GLU A 255 -4.52 3.21 -2.42
N ALA A 256 -3.45 3.91 -2.04
CA ALA A 256 -3.19 4.27 -0.66
C ALA A 256 -4.12 5.40 -0.16
N MET A 257 -4.41 6.41 -0.99
CA MET A 257 -5.37 7.46 -0.66
C MET A 257 -6.77 6.89 -0.41
N ILE A 258 -7.24 6.03 -1.32
CA ILE A 258 -8.52 5.32 -1.21
C ILE A 258 -8.54 4.45 0.05
N THR A 259 -7.45 3.72 0.33
CA THR A 259 -7.34 2.91 1.55
C THR A 259 -7.47 3.78 2.80
N ASN A 260 -6.78 4.92 2.87
CA ASN A 260 -6.87 5.86 4.00
C ASN A 260 -8.28 6.43 4.16
N ALA A 261 -8.96 6.78 3.06
CA ALA A 261 -10.34 7.26 3.10
C ALA A 261 -11.32 6.17 3.57
N LYS A 262 -11.14 4.91 3.14
CA LYS A 262 -11.92 3.75 3.61
C LYS A 262 -11.71 3.50 5.11
N LEU A 263 -10.47 3.59 5.59
CA LEU A 263 -10.17 3.46 7.03
C LEU A 263 -10.86 4.59 7.83
N GLY A 264 -10.87 5.81 7.31
CA GLY A 264 -11.63 6.92 7.89
C GLY A 264 -13.12 6.63 7.97
N ASP A 265 -13.69 6.06 6.90
CA ASP A 265 -15.10 5.68 6.85
C ASP A 265 -15.44 4.67 7.97
N GLN A 266 -14.58 3.67 8.18
CA GLN A 266 -14.74 2.72 9.30
C GLN A 266 -14.59 3.37 10.68
N LEU A 267 -13.90 4.51 10.77
CA LEU A 267 -13.76 5.33 11.96
C LEU A 267 -14.87 6.42 12.08
N GLY A 268 -15.87 6.41 11.18
CA GLY A 268 -16.95 7.38 11.17
C GLY A 268 -16.54 8.79 10.74
N VAL A 269 -15.48 8.92 9.93
CA VAL A 269 -14.98 10.19 9.41
C VAL A 269 -14.97 10.18 7.89
N ASN A 270 -15.55 11.20 7.27
CA ASN A 270 -15.58 11.34 5.82
C ASN A 270 -14.33 12.09 5.32
N TYR A 271 -13.25 11.37 5.02
CA TYR A 271 -12.08 11.97 4.36
C TYR A 271 -12.16 11.99 2.83
N TRP A 272 -13.19 11.38 2.23
CA TRP A 272 -13.40 11.45 0.77
C TRP A 272 -13.58 12.90 0.31
N THR A 273 -14.26 13.71 1.12
CA THR A 273 -14.51 15.13 0.81
C THR A 273 -13.36 16.05 1.18
N THR A 274 -12.27 15.54 1.78
CA THR A 274 -11.10 16.35 2.13
C THR A 274 -10.50 16.97 0.88
N LYS A 275 -10.20 18.27 0.97
CA LYS A 275 -9.67 19.07 -0.13
C LYS A 275 -8.16 19.26 0.00
N SER A 276 -7.44 19.08 -1.10
CA SER A 276 -6.06 19.52 -1.24
C SER A 276 -5.94 21.04 -1.04
N LYS A 277 -4.73 21.61 -1.10
CA LYS A 277 -4.58 23.07 -1.09
C LYS A 277 -5.20 23.75 -2.32
N TYR A 278 -5.45 23.00 -3.39
CA TYR A 278 -6.04 23.49 -4.64
C TYR A 278 -7.52 23.14 -4.79
N GLY A 279 -8.20 22.69 -3.72
CA GLY A 279 -9.62 22.38 -3.78
C GLY A 279 -9.97 21.06 -4.46
N THR A 280 -8.97 20.21 -4.74
CA THR A 280 -9.15 18.90 -5.38
C THR A 280 -9.24 17.76 -4.36
N THR A 281 -9.86 16.66 -4.76
CA THR A 281 -10.17 15.48 -3.95
C THR A 281 -9.57 14.22 -4.57
N ILE A 282 -9.71 13.08 -3.89
CA ILE A 282 -9.35 11.76 -4.45
C ILE A 282 -10.12 11.48 -5.76
N GLN A 283 -11.36 11.96 -5.89
CA GLN A 283 -12.14 11.83 -7.12
C GLN A 283 -11.49 12.57 -8.29
N ASP A 284 -11.01 13.80 -8.07
CA ASP A 284 -10.35 14.60 -9.11
C ASP A 284 -9.05 13.93 -9.59
N ALA A 285 -8.28 13.33 -8.65
CA ALA A 285 -7.07 12.59 -9.00
C ALA A 285 -7.35 11.34 -9.85
N LEU A 286 -8.43 10.60 -9.56
CA LEU A 286 -8.85 9.49 -10.40
C LEU A 286 -9.32 9.99 -11.77
N ASP A 287 -10.21 10.99 -11.80
CA ASP A 287 -10.79 11.53 -13.02
C ASP A 287 -9.72 12.07 -13.98
N TYR A 288 -8.66 12.68 -13.44
CA TYR A 288 -7.49 13.06 -14.21
C TYR A 288 -6.76 11.83 -14.77
N THR A 289 -6.46 10.85 -13.92
CA THR A 289 -5.71 9.64 -14.32
C THR A 289 -6.45 8.82 -15.40
N MET A 290 -7.78 8.71 -15.33
CA MET A 290 -8.61 8.02 -16.34
C MET A 290 -8.50 8.62 -17.75
N LYS A 291 -8.18 9.92 -17.86
CA LYS A 291 -8.04 10.61 -19.16
C LYS A 291 -6.67 10.40 -19.80
N LEU A 292 -5.70 9.89 -19.06
CA LEU A 292 -4.33 9.72 -19.54
C LEU A 292 -4.18 8.46 -20.38
N ASN A 293 -3.32 8.53 -21.40
CA ASN A 293 -2.87 7.36 -22.13
C ASN A 293 -1.73 6.67 -21.34
N PRO A 294 -1.88 5.40 -20.91
CA PRO A 294 -0.85 4.69 -20.13
C PRO A 294 0.41 4.35 -20.95
N LYS A 295 0.41 4.59 -22.27
CA LYS A 295 1.49 4.22 -23.19
C LYS A 295 1.80 2.73 -23.10
N THR A 296 2.97 2.37 -22.58
CA THR A 296 3.43 0.98 -22.39
C THR A 296 3.14 0.45 -20.98
N GLU A 297 2.60 1.28 -20.10
CA GLU A 297 2.19 0.89 -18.76
C GLU A 297 0.84 0.17 -18.80
N LYS A 298 0.48 -0.47 -17.68
CA LYS A 298 -0.71 -1.29 -17.64
C LYS A 298 -1.94 -0.47 -17.30
N ILE A 299 -2.95 -0.52 -18.16
CA ILE A 299 -4.22 0.19 -17.94
C ILE A 299 -5.01 -0.40 -16.77
N ASP A 300 -4.90 -1.71 -16.53
CA ASP A 300 -5.66 -2.43 -15.50
C ASP A 300 -5.28 -2.06 -14.07
N ASP A 301 -4.12 -1.40 -13.86
CA ASP A 301 -3.74 -0.83 -12.56
C ASP A 301 -4.81 0.15 -12.02
N ILE A 302 -5.60 0.82 -12.87
CA ILE A 302 -6.61 1.80 -12.42
C ILE A 302 -7.97 1.19 -12.07
N PHE A 303 -8.28 -0.03 -12.53
CA PHE A 303 -9.67 -0.55 -12.49
C PHE A 303 -10.25 -0.66 -11.07
N PRO A 304 -9.52 -1.18 -10.06
CA PRO A 304 -10.01 -1.19 -8.69
C PRO A 304 -10.29 0.21 -8.15
N HIS A 305 -9.49 1.21 -8.55
CA HIS A 305 -9.64 2.58 -8.10
C HIS A 305 -10.88 3.24 -8.70
N VAL A 306 -11.18 2.95 -9.97
CA VAL A 306 -12.43 3.38 -10.61
C VAL A 306 -13.65 2.81 -9.90
N ALA A 307 -13.65 1.50 -9.59
CA ALA A 307 -14.73 0.88 -8.83
C ALA A 307 -14.88 1.50 -7.43
N SER A 308 -13.77 1.69 -6.71
CA SER A 308 -13.76 2.33 -5.38
C SER A 308 -14.31 3.76 -5.39
N VAL A 309 -13.92 4.59 -6.35
CA VAL A 309 -14.42 5.99 -6.45
C VAL A 309 -15.88 6.01 -6.91
N ALA A 310 -16.29 5.14 -7.84
CA ALA A 310 -17.70 5.01 -8.21
C ALA A 310 -18.56 4.63 -7.00
N ALA A 311 -18.06 3.72 -6.15
CA ALA A 311 -18.74 3.35 -4.91
C ALA A 311 -18.83 4.49 -3.89
N ALA A 312 -17.76 5.29 -3.75
CA ALA A 312 -17.68 6.37 -2.76
C ALA A 312 -18.40 7.66 -3.18
N TYR A 313 -18.32 8.05 -4.46
CA TYR A 313 -18.84 9.32 -4.97
C TYR A 313 -20.09 9.16 -5.84
N GLY A 314 -20.44 7.93 -6.20
CA GLY A 314 -21.50 7.62 -7.17
C GLY A 314 -20.97 7.73 -8.60
N ASP A 315 -21.82 7.40 -9.56
CA ASP A 315 -21.48 7.48 -10.99
C ASP A 315 -22.46 8.39 -11.78
N PRO A 316 -22.49 9.70 -11.46
CA PRO A 316 -23.34 10.62 -12.19
C PRO A 316 -22.91 10.67 -13.67
N GLY A 317 -23.84 10.34 -14.56
CA GLY A 317 -23.58 10.29 -16.00
C GLY A 317 -22.93 8.98 -16.49
N GLY A 318 -22.72 7.98 -15.61
CA GLY A 318 -22.26 6.65 -16.00
C GLY A 318 -20.82 6.58 -16.50
N LYS A 319 -19.97 7.56 -16.15
CA LYS A 319 -18.60 7.68 -16.67
C LYS A 319 -17.68 6.58 -16.15
N TYR A 320 -17.83 6.18 -14.90
CA TYR A 320 -16.99 5.14 -14.29
C TYR A 320 -17.37 3.75 -14.80
N GLU A 321 -18.67 3.46 -14.87
CA GLU A 321 -19.19 2.24 -15.46
C GLU A 321 -18.80 2.13 -16.94
N ALA A 322 -18.94 3.21 -17.72
CA ALA A 322 -18.55 3.23 -19.12
C ALA A 322 -17.07 2.92 -19.31
N PHE A 323 -16.19 3.53 -18.49
CA PHE A 323 -14.76 3.26 -18.53
C PHE A 323 -14.44 1.79 -18.21
N LEU A 324 -15.00 1.24 -17.13
CA LEU A 324 -14.76 -0.15 -16.75
C LEU A 324 -15.27 -1.12 -17.83
N ARG A 325 -16.49 -0.92 -18.34
CA ARG A 325 -17.06 -1.75 -19.43
C ARG A 325 -16.23 -1.71 -20.70
N GLN A 326 -15.67 -0.55 -21.03
CA GLN A 326 -14.83 -0.39 -22.21
C GLN A 326 -13.53 -1.19 -22.11
N HIS A 327 -12.93 -1.27 -20.91
CA HIS A 327 -11.60 -1.85 -20.73
C HIS A 327 -11.60 -3.28 -20.19
N ASP A 328 -12.63 -3.68 -19.45
CA ASP A 328 -12.81 -5.04 -18.94
C ASP A 328 -14.30 -5.41 -18.89
N ALA A 329 -14.77 -6.16 -19.89
CA ALA A 329 -16.15 -6.63 -19.93
C ALA A 329 -16.53 -7.54 -18.73
N SER A 330 -15.54 -8.10 -18.02
CA SER A 330 -15.72 -8.97 -16.87
C SER A 330 -15.62 -8.26 -15.52
N TYR A 331 -15.48 -6.93 -15.49
CA TYR A 331 -15.15 -6.17 -14.27
C TYR A 331 -16.10 -6.49 -13.09
N GLN A 332 -17.39 -6.71 -13.35
CA GLN A 332 -18.39 -7.03 -12.30
C GLN A 332 -18.16 -8.38 -11.62
N SER A 333 -17.38 -9.27 -12.22
CA SER A 333 -16.97 -10.56 -11.66
C SER A 333 -15.59 -10.53 -11.01
N GLN A 334 -14.88 -9.41 -11.11
CA GLN A 334 -13.54 -9.27 -10.53
C GLN A 334 -13.64 -9.10 -9.01
N PRO A 335 -12.66 -9.58 -8.23
CA PRO A 335 -12.67 -9.44 -6.77
C PRO A 335 -12.80 -7.99 -6.31
N PHE A 336 -12.20 -7.03 -7.03
CA PHE A 336 -12.28 -5.62 -6.66
C PHE A 336 -13.69 -5.06 -6.68
N TRP A 337 -14.52 -5.50 -7.62
CA TRP A 337 -15.90 -5.08 -7.68
C TRP A 337 -16.65 -5.52 -6.43
N TYR A 338 -16.39 -6.74 -5.94
CA TYR A 338 -17.08 -7.29 -4.78
C TYR A 338 -16.86 -6.47 -3.49
N TYR A 339 -15.62 -6.04 -3.21
CA TYR A 339 -15.33 -5.27 -1.99
C TYR A 339 -15.46 -3.75 -2.14
N ASP A 340 -15.74 -3.25 -3.35
CA ASP A 340 -15.99 -1.85 -3.64
C ASP A 340 -17.49 -1.58 -3.85
N GLN A 341 -18.22 -1.52 -2.74
CA GLN A 341 -19.65 -1.30 -2.73
C GLN A 341 -20.00 -0.10 -1.84
N THR A 342 -20.91 0.77 -2.27
CA THR A 342 -21.31 1.97 -1.51
C THR A 342 -21.78 1.62 -0.09
N ALA A 343 -22.41 0.46 0.11
CA ALA A 343 -22.86 -0.01 1.41
C ALA A 343 -21.70 -0.25 2.41
N ALA A 344 -20.48 -0.50 1.92
CA ALA A 344 -19.30 -0.64 2.76
C ALA A 344 -18.67 0.71 3.16
N LEU A 345 -19.17 1.82 2.60
CA LEU A 345 -18.66 3.19 2.78
C LEU A 345 -19.76 4.13 3.31
N PRO A 346 -20.35 3.86 4.48
CA PRO A 346 -21.50 4.61 5.00
C PRO A 346 -21.27 6.12 5.18
N ASN A 347 -20.02 6.59 5.29
CA ASN A 347 -19.69 8.00 5.45
C ASN A 347 -19.29 8.68 4.13
N SER A 348 -19.27 7.95 3.02
CA SER A 348 -18.93 8.48 1.70
C SER A 348 -20.02 9.40 1.12
N PRO A 349 -19.67 10.29 0.17
CA PRO A 349 -20.64 11.16 -0.49
C PRO A 349 -21.86 10.43 -1.07
N ALA A 350 -21.65 9.30 -1.75
CA ALA A 350 -22.71 8.50 -2.33
C ALA A 350 -23.68 7.97 -1.27
N ALA A 351 -23.15 7.43 -0.17
CA ALA A 351 -23.96 6.93 0.93
C ALA A 351 -24.80 8.06 1.58
N GLN A 352 -24.20 9.23 1.82
CA GLN A 352 -24.89 10.37 2.43
C GLN A 352 -25.95 10.99 1.50
N SER A 353 -25.70 11.04 0.19
CA SER A 353 -26.68 11.54 -0.78
C SER A 353 -27.95 10.69 -0.81
N SER A 354 -27.82 9.35 -0.73
CA SER A 354 -28.95 8.42 -0.68
C SER A 354 -29.80 8.57 0.59
N ALA A 355 -29.19 8.95 1.71
CA ALA A 355 -29.89 9.26 2.96
C ALA A 355 -30.64 10.61 2.91
N SER A 356 -30.09 11.59 2.18
CA SER A 356 -30.69 12.93 2.02
C SER A 356 -31.96 12.95 1.15
N HIS A 357 -32.15 11.97 0.25
CA HIS A 357 -33.42 11.81 -0.47
C HIS A 357 -34.60 11.38 0.43
N ARG A 358 -34.37 11.05 1.71
CA ARG A 358 -35.43 10.88 2.72
C ARG A 358 -35.75 12.14 3.52
N ARG A 359 -34.99 13.23 3.37
CA ARG A 359 -35.25 14.53 4.01
C ARG A 359 -34.67 15.66 3.14
N GLN A 360 -35.51 16.26 2.29
CA GLN A 360 -35.13 17.48 1.58
C GLN A 360 -35.37 18.74 2.43
N ALA A 361 -34.39 19.64 2.43
CA ALA A 361 -34.56 21.06 2.15
C ALA A 361 -33.22 21.63 1.62
N PRO A 362 -33.20 22.59 0.68
CA PRO A 362 -32.00 23.05 0.01
C PRO A 362 -31.31 24.19 0.81
N GLY A 363 -30.03 24.01 1.13
CA GLY A 363 -29.15 25.07 1.58
C GLY A 363 -28.08 25.31 0.53
N ALA A 364 -28.14 26.47 -0.13
CA ALA A 364 -27.08 26.93 -1.01
C ALA A 364 -25.89 27.41 -0.15
N CYS A 365 -24.72 26.80 -0.35
CA CYS A 365 -23.46 27.36 0.09
C CYS A 365 -22.71 27.87 -1.15
N SER A 366 -22.45 29.17 -1.16
CA SER A 366 -21.58 29.82 -2.13
C SER A 366 -20.13 29.41 -1.87
N GLU A 367 -19.52 28.66 -2.80
CA GLU A 367 -18.08 28.49 -2.84
C GLU A 367 -17.47 29.66 -3.61
N GLY A 368 -16.74 30.52 -2.91
CA GLY A 368 -15.83 31.48 -3.53
C GLY A 368 -14.65 30.70 -4.10
N THR A 369 -14.50 30.70 -5.42
CA THR A 369 -13.33 30.18 -6.12
C THR A 369 -12.25 31.25 -6.13
N ASP A 370 -11.56 31.43 -5.01
CA ASP A 370 -10.24 32.07 -5.06
C ASP A 370 -9.29 31.05 -5.70
N GLU A 371 -8.83 31.34 -6.92
CA GLU A 371 -7.84 30.52 -7.59
C GLU A 371 -6.57 30.53 -6.77
N ALA A 372 -6.28 29.43 -6.07
CA ALA A 372 -5.03 29.28 -5.35
C ALA A 372 -3.87 29.23 -6.36
N ASP A 373 -3.10 30.31 -6.43
CA ASP A 373 -1.85 30.35 -7.18
C ASP A 373 -0.87 29.27 -6.70
N PHE A 374 0.03 28.85 -7.59
CA PHE A 374 1.05 27.86 -7.26
C PHE A 374 1.88 28.31 -6.06
N SER A 375 2.01 27.41 -5.10
CA SER A 375 2.97 27.49 -4.01
C SER A 375 3.76 26.20 -3.90
N CYS A 376 5.04 26.29 -3.54
CA CYS A 376 5.83 25.09 -3.27
C CYS A 376 5.16 24.24 -2.18
N PRO A 377 5.12 22.91 -2.35
CA PRO A 377 4.73 22.01 -1.28
C PRO A 377 5.48 22.28 0.03
N GLU A 378 4.80 22.11 1.16
CA GLU A 378 5.31 22.48 2.49
C GLU A 378 6.64 21.78 2.81
N ILE A 379 6.84 20.55 2.32
CA ILE A 379 8.07 19.78 2.50
C ILE A 379 9.33 20.53 2.02
N PHE A 380 9.20 21.41 1.01
CA PHE A 380 10.34 22.18 0.50
C PHE A 380 10.75 23.34 1.40
N SER A 381 9.94 23.70 2.41
CA SER A 381 10.34 24.65 3.45
C SER A 381 11.38 24.09 4.42
N VAL A 382 11.47 22.75 4.51
CA VAL A 382 12.41 22.03 5.39
C VAL A 382 13.48 21.26 4.62
N GLU A 383 13.13 20.71 3.44
CA GLU A 383 14.02 19.94 2.57
C GLU A 383 14.05 20.57 1.16
N PRO A 384 15.08 21.38 0.79
CA PRO A 384 15.15 22.03 -0.53
C PRO A 384 15.08 21.06 -1.72
N GLN A 385 15.53 19.82 -1.51
CA GLN A 385 15.30 18.68 -2.38
C GLN A 385 14.76 17.53 -1.53
N VAL A 386 13.72 16.84 -2.02
CA VAL A 386 13.07 15.75 -1.30
C VAL A 386 13.30 14.44 -2.03
N GLU A 387 13.73 13.41 -1.31
CA GLU A 387 13.86 12.06 -1.84
C GLU A 387 12.49 11.40 -1.94
N ILE A 388 12.06 10.98 -3.14
CA ILE A 388 10.74 10.37 -3.39
C ILE A 388 10.83 8.88 -3.74
N ALA A 389 12.04 8.37 -3.95
CA ALA A 389 12.41 6.97 -3.99
C ALA A 389 13.92 6.89 -3.74
N ASP A 390 14.45 5.72 -3.42
CA ASP A 390 15.88 5.54 -3.14
C ASP A 390 16.79 6.15 -4.24
N GLY A 391 17.53 7.20 -3.88
CA GLY A 391 18.41 7.93 -4.80
C GLY A 391 17.71 8.83 -5.82
N ILE A 392 16.39 9.04 -5.71
CA ILE A 392 15.60 9.89 -6.61
C ILE A 392 15.10 11.11 -5.83
N PHE A 393 15.65 12.27 -6.19
CA PHE A 393 15.33 13.56 -5.58
C PHE A 393 14.57 14.44 -6.55
N VAL A 394 13.68 15.27 -6.01
CA VAL A 394 12.98 16.33 -6.75
C VAL A 394 13.02 17.62 -5.95
N THR A 395 12.94 18.74 -6.65
CA THR A 395 12.85 20.09 -6.09
C THR A 395 11.45 20.68 -6.35
N CYS A 396 11.15 21.82 -5.72
CA CYS A 396 9.92 22.55 -6.04
C CYS A 396 9.86 22.94 -7.53
N ASP A 397 10.99 23.35 -8.12
CA ASP A 397 11.07 23.76 -9.52
C ASP A 397 10.81 22.60 -10.48
N ASP A 398 11.26 21.38 -10.16
CA ASP A 398 10.99 20.18 -10.96
C ASP A 398 9.48 19.87 -11.02
N LEU A 399 8.75 20.17 -9.94
CA LEU A 399 7.33 19.86 -9.81
C LEU A 399 6.41 20.99 -10.25
N LYS A 400 6.90 22.23 -10.26
CA LYS A 400 6.11 23.42 -10.59
C LYS A 400 5.30 23.27 -11.90
N PRO A 401 5.87 22.81 -13.03
CA PRO A 401 5.11 22.65 -14.26
C PRO A 401 3.94 21.67 -14.16
N LEU A 402 4.01 20.70 -13.25
CA LEU A 402 2.97 19.69 -13.02
C LEU A 402 1.83 20.23 -12.14
N TYR A 403 2.13 21.20 -11.26
CA TYR A 403 1.10 21.90 -10.48
C TYR A 403 0.35 22.95 -11.30
N GLU A 404 0.99 23.54 -12.31
CA GLU A 404 0.43 24.60 -13.16
C GLU A 404 -0.33 24.08 -14.40
N LEU A 405 -0.58 22.76 -14.50
CA LEU A 405 -1.31 22.12 -15.61
C LEU A 405 -2.77 22.55 -15.75
#